data_AF-A0AAP5J665-F1
#
_entry.id   AF-A0AAP5J665-F1
#
_cell.length_a   1.000
_cell.length_b   1.000
_cell.length_c   1.000
_cell.angle_alpha   90.00
_cell.angle_beta   90.00
_cell.angle_gamma   90.00
#
_symmetry.space_group_name_H-M   'P 1'
#
loop_
_entity.id
_entity.type
_entity.pdbx_description
1 polymer ?
#
loop_
_entity_poly.entity_id
_entity_poly.type
_entity_poly.pdbx_seq_one_letter_code
_entity_poly.pdbx_strand_id
1 'polypeptide(L)'
;MLGYYEDIDDKNYRVFENFISVSFLGAVFYHKYKASLDMKIHCLKLKNKELNKEVAFYLTSIIRQALKNTEYKDQISSTVLPDIKIKLPIDSRGTPDWNYMERYIDR
;
A
#
# COMPACT_ATOMS: atom_id res chain seq x y z
N MET A 1 12.84 26.14 5.01
CA MET A 1 11.45 26.63 4.96
C MET A 1 10.55 25.42 5.12
N LEU A 2 9.95 25.23 6.30
CA LEU A 2 8.89 24.24 6.50
C LEU A 2 7.63 24.83 5.86
N GLY A 3 7.02 24.12 4.91
CA GLY A 3 5.77 24.57 4.28
C GLY A 3 4.65 24.63 5.31
N TYR A 4 3.79 25.64 5.19
CA TYR A 4 2.53 25.71 5.93
C TYR A 4 1.50 24.83 5.21
N TYR A 5 0.85 23.94 5.96
CA TYR A 5 -0.36 23.25 5.51
C TYR A 5 -1.40 23.38 6.62
N GLU A 6 -2.63 23.70 6.25
CA GLU A 6 -3.79 23.70 7.13
C GLU A 6 -4.69 22.53 6.73
N ASP A 7 -5.29 21.88 7.72
CA ASP A 7 -6.34 20.90 7.47
C ASP A 7 -7.57 21.65 6.94
N ILE A 8 -7.89 21.46 5.66
CA ILE A 8 -9.07 22.05 5.03
C ILE A 8 -10.25 21.09 5.24
N ASP A 9 -11.35 21.60 5.80
CA ASP A 9 -12.61 20.86 5.90
C ASP A 9 -13.34 20.85 4.54
N ASP A 10 -12.73 20.19 3.55
CA ASP A 10 -13.35 19.90 2.26
C ASP A 10 -13.65 18.39 2.18
N LYS A 11 -14.86 18.05 1.74
CA LYS A 11 -15.32 16.66 1.58
C LYS A 11 -14.45 15.85 0.59
N ASN A 12 -13.73 16.54 -0.29
CA ASN A 12 -12.80 15.98 -1.25
C ASN A 12 -11.37 15.87 -0.70
N TYR A 13 -11.06 16.54 0.42
CA TYR A 13 -9.77 16.45 1.08
C TYR A 13 -9.70 15.16 1.91
N ARG A 14 -9.09 14.12 1.35
CA ARG A 14 -8.95 12.82 2.00
C ARG A 14 -7.56 12.66 2.56
N VAL A 15 -7.45 12.58 3.88
CA VAL A 15 -6.21 12.24 4.59
C VAL A 15 -6.26 10.78 4.99
N PHE A 16 -5.20 10.05 4.67
CA PHE A 16 -5.01 8.66 5.06
C PHE A 16 -3.80 8.55 6.00
N GLU A 17 -3.85 7.57 6.89
CA GLU A 17 -2.76 7.22 7.81
C GLU A 17 -2.56 5.72 7.79
N ASN A 18 -1.32 5.28 8.00
CA ASN A 18 -0.93 3.87 8.06
C ASN A 18 -1.42 3.05 6.85
N PHE A 19 -0.91 3.37 5.67
CA PHE A 19 -1.39 2.78 4.43
C PHE A 19 -0.28 2.56 3.40
N ILE A 20 -0.55 1.71 2.41
CA ILE A 20 0.31 1.51 1.24
C ILE A 20 -0.31 2.27 0.07
N SER A 21 0.45 3.14 -0.58
CA SER A 21 0.05 3.80 -1.81
C SER A 21 0.42 2.96 -3.02
N VAL A 22 -0.43 2.94 -4.05
CA VAL A 22 -0.12 2.39 -5.38
C VAL A 22 -0.45 3.43 -6.43
N SER A 23 0.56 3.90 -7.17
CA SER A 23 0.34 4.80 -8.29
C SER A 23 -0.18 4.06 -9.52
N PHE A 24 -0.87 4.76 -10.40
CA PHE A 24 -1.31 4.19 -11.68
C PHE A 24 -0.17 3.69 -12.58
N LEU A 25 1.09 4.06 -12.29
CA LEU A 25 2.30 3.59 -12.98
C LEU A 25 3.05 2.48 -12.21
N GLY A 26 2.45 1.93 -11.15
CA GLY A 26 3.02 0.80 -10.41
C GLY A 26 4.04 1.17 -9.34
N ALA A 27 4.20 2.45 -9.01
CA ALA A 27 5.02 2.86 -7.87
C ALA A 27 4.27 2.55 -6.56
N VAL A 28 4.96 1.96 -5.59
CA VAL A 28 4.34 1.52 -4.32
C VAL A 28 5.18 1.98 -3.15
N PHE A 29 4.54 2.63 -2.18
CA PHE A 29 5.19 3.15 -0.98
C PHE A 29 4.35 2.91 0.27
N TYR A 30 5.01 2.72 1.40
CA TYR A 30 4.36 2.66 2.71
C TYR A 30 4.42 4.03 3.40
N HIS A 31 3.29 4.48 3.92
CA HIS A 31 3.14 5.74 4.66
C HIS A 31 2.65 5.44 6.07
N LYS A 32 3.57 5.48 7.05
CA LYS A 32 3.22 5.40 8.47
C LYS A 32 2.54 6.68 8.97
N TYR A 33 2.88 7.82 8.36
CA TYR A 33 2.38 9.15 8.72
C TYR A 33 1.08 9.49 7.96
N LYS A 34 0.43 10.59 8.36
CA LYS A 34 -0.74 11.15 7.68
C LYS A 34 -0.35 11.80 6.36
N ALA A 35 -1.02 11.43 5.28
CA ALA A 35 -0.83 12.02 3.97
C ALA A 35 -2.16 12.13 3.22
N SER A 36 -2.33 13.23 2.49
CA SER A 36 -3.34 13.28 1.42
C SER A 36 -2.81 12.58 0.18
N LEU A 37 -3.73 12.08 -0.63
CA LEU A 37 -3.43 11.51 -1.94
C LEU A 37 -4.01 12.40 -3.02
N ASP A 38 -3.21 12.72 -4.01
CA ASP A 38 -3.62 13.46 -5.20
C ASP A 38 -3.36 12.61 -6.46
N MET A 39 -4.15 12.85 -7.51
CA MET A 39 -4.07 12.27 -8.85
C MET A 39 -3.69 10.78 -8.93
N LYS A 40 -4.69 9.92 -9.19
CA LYS A 40 -4.50 8.51 -9.61
C LYS A 40 -3.56 7.69 -8.70
N ILE A 41 -3.60 7.95 -7.39
CA ILE A 41 -2.97 7.12 -6.36
C ILE A 41 -4.07 6.38 -5.58
N HIS A 42 -3.87 5.08 -5.39
CA HIS A 42 -4.78 4.23 -4.62
C HIS A 42 -4.24 4.01 -3.21
N CYS A 43 -5.13 4.10 -2.22
CA CYS A 43 -4.83 3.77 -0.83
C CYS A 43 -5.20 2.30 -0.55
N LEU A 44 -4.21 1.50 -0.13
CA LEU A 44 -4.42 0.12 0.32
C LEU A 44 -4.28 0.03 1.84
N LYS A 45 -5.29 -0.57 2.46
CA LYS A 45 -5.32 -0.94 3.87
C LYS A 45 -5.72 -2.40 4.03
N LEU A 46 -5.24 -3.04 5.09
CA LEU A 46 -5.70 -4.38 5.45
C LEU A 46 -7.13 -4.29 6.00
N LYS A 47 -8.00 -5.23 5.61
CA LYS A 47 -9.42 -5.19 5.97
C LYS A 47 -9.69 -5.42 7.47
N ASN A 48 -8.89 -6.29 8.09
CA ASN A 48 -9.17 -6.84 9.42
C ASN A 48 -8.04 -6.60 10.44
N LYS A 49 -7.03 -5.79 10.11
CA LYS A 49 -5.96 -5.40 11.03
C LYS A 49 -5.26 -4.13 10.54
N GLU A 50 -4.53 -3.48 11.44
CA GLU A 50 -3.59 -2.42 11.07
C GLU A 50 -2.27 -2.99 10.54
N LEU A 51 -1.61 -2.22 9.67
CA LEU A 51 -0.25 -2.48 9.24
C LEU A 51 0.72 -2.17 10.39
N ASN A 52 1.68 -3.07 10.63
CA ASN A 52 2.94 -2.68 11.26
C ASN A 52 4.00 -2.45 10.17
N LYS A 53 5.15 -1.92 10.57
CA LYS A 53 6.19 -1.46 9.63
C LYS A 53 6.76 -2.62 8.82
N GLU A 54 7.02 -3.75 9.46
CA GLU A 54 7.67 -4.91 8.89
C GLU A 54 6.73 -5.60 7.88
N VAL A 55 5.47 -5.85 8.27
CA VAL A 55 4.43 -6.35 7.36
C VAL A 55 4.20 -5.38 6.20
N ALA A 56 4.16 -4.07 6.46
CA ALA A 56 3.97 -3.09 5.39
C ALA A 56 5.10 -3.12 4.37
N PHE A 57 6.35 -3.23 4.81
CA PHE A 57 7.50 -3.38 3.93
C PHE A 57 7.49 -4.69 3.15
N TYR A 58 7.14 -5.81 3.80
CA TYR A 58 6.99 -7.08 3.13
C TYR A 58 5.94 -6.99 2.00
N LEU A 59 4.73 -6.50 2.32
CA LEU A 59 3.65 -6.34 1.35
C LEU A 59 4.03 -5.36 0.24
N THR A 60 4.67 -4.24 0.59
CA THR A 60 5.15 -3.27 -0.40
C THR A 60 6.11 -3.94 -1.39
N SER A 61 7.06 -4.74 -0.91
CA SER A 61 8.01 -5.46 -1.76
C SER A 61 7.30 -6.42 -2.73
N ILE A 62 6.36 -7.23 -2.23
CA ILE A 62 5.62 -8.19 -3.04
C ILE A 62 4.70 -7.50 -4.06
N ILE A 63 4.01 -6.42 -3.67
CA ILE A 63 3.17 -5.65 -4.59
C ILE A 63 4.04 -5.00 -5.67
N ARG A 64 5.18 -4.38 -5.32
CA ARG A 64 6.15 -3.86 -6.32
C ARG A 64 6.59 -4.94 -7.29
N GLN A 65 6.85 -6.14 -6.78
CA GLN A 65 7.23 -7.26 -7.64
C GLN A 65 6.10 -7.68 -8.59
N ALA A 66 4.84 -7.63 -8.17
CA ALA A 66 3.69 -7.90 -9.04
C ALA A 66 3.48 -6.81 -10.10
N LEU A 67 3.84 -5.55 -9.80
CA LEU A 67 3.65 -4.38 -10.65
C LEU A 67 4.89 -3.97 -11.46
N LYS A 68 5.99 -4.72 -11.38
CA LYS A 68 7.30 -4.29 -11.95
C LYS A 68 7.28 -3.96 -13.46
N ASN A 69 6.34 -4.52 -14.20
CA ASN A 69 6.24 -4.41 -15.66
C ASN A 69 5.05 -3.53 -16.08
N THR A 70 4.47 -2.75 -15.16
CA THR A 70 3.39 -1.83 -15.49
C THR A 70 3.92 -0.71 -16.39
N GLU A 71 3.41 -0.65 -17.62
CA GLU A 71 3.66 0.45 -18.55
C GLU A 71 2.50 1.43 -18.57
N TYR A 72 2.65 2.55 -19.27
CA TYR A 72 1.58 3.56 -19.39
C TYR A 72 0.28 3.02 -20.01
N LYS A 73 0.35 1.96 -20.83
CA LYS A 73 -0.84 1.29 -21.39
C LYS A 73 -1.58 0.43 -20.35
N ASP A 74 -0.89 0.01 -19.30
CA ASP A 74 -1.36 -0.91 -18.25
C ASP A 74 -1.76 -0.15 -16.98
N GLN A 75 -2.27 1.08 -17.11
CA GLN A 75 -2.53 1.95 -15.97
C GLN A 75 -3.39 1.26 -14.92
N ILE A 76 -2.92 1.29 -13.68
CA ILE A 76 -3.59 0.67 -12.56
C ILE A 76 -4.74 1.58 -12.13
N SER A 77 -5.96 1.23 -12.54
CA SER A 77 -7.19 1.88 -12.10
C SER A 77 -7.73 1.22 -10.82
N SER A 78 -8.76 1.84 -10.24
CA SER A 78 -9.51 1.25 -9.11
C SER A 78 -10.25 -0.03 -9.48
N THR A 79 -10.45 -0.30 -10.78
CA THR A 79 -11.05 -1.54 -11.28
C THR A 79 -10.00 -2.63 -11.54
N VAL A 80 -8.79 -2.26 -11.98
CA VAL A 80 -7.70 -3.22 -12.26
C VAL A 80 -7.01 -3.68 -10.98
N LEU A 81 -6.74 -2.77 -10.04
CA LEU A 81 -5.94 -3.06 -8.84
C LEU A 81 -6.45 -4.27 -8.01
N PRO A 82 -7.77 -4.45 -7.77
CA PRO A 82 -8.29 -5.60 -7.02
C PRO A 82 -8.06 -6.97 -7.68
N ASP A 83 -7.84 -6.99 -9.00
CA ASP A 83 -7.63 -8.22 -9.76
C ASP A 83 -6.17 -8.70 -9.73
N ILE A 84 -5.25 -7.83 -9.33
CA ILE A 84 -3.83 -8.14 -9.23
C ILE A 84 -3.61 -9.12 -8.07
N LYS A 85 -3.14 -10.33 -8.39
CA LYS A 85 -2.90 -11.39 -7.41
C LYS A 85 -1.45 -11.37 -6.94
N ILE A 86 -1.28 -11.45 -5.62
CA ILE A 86 0.01 -11.61 -4.96
C ILE A 86 0.06 -12.95 -4.23
N LYS A 87 1.26 -13.53 -4.12
CA LYS A 87 1.50 -14.72 -3.32
C LYS A 87 1.90 -14.30 -1.91
N LEU A 88 1.26 -14.88 -0.90
CA LEU A 88 1.59 -14.66 0.50
C LEU A 88 1.98 -16.01 1.15
N PRO A 89 2.90 -16.00 2.12
CA PRO A 89 3.13 -17.16 2.98
C PRO A 89 1.87 -17.46 3.79
N ILE A 90 1.66 -18.74 4.11
CA ILE A 90 0.54 -19.21 4.92
C ILE A 90 1.04 -19.89 6.19
N ASP A 91 0.30 -19.72 7.28
CA ASP A 91 0.54 -20.41 8.54
C ASP A 91 -0.10 -21.80 8.54
N SER A 92 0.07 -22.55 9.63
CA SER A 92 -0.54 -23.89 9.79
C SER A 92 -2.07 -23.90 9.76
N ARG A 93 -2.71 -22.73 9.87
CA ARG A 93 -4.17 -22.56 9.80
C ARG A 93 -4.65 -22.18 8.39
N GLY A 94 -3.75 -22.09 7.41
CA GLY A 94 -4.07 -21.69 6.05
C GLY A 94 -4.37 -20.20 5.89
N THR A 95 -3.99 -19.38 6.87
CA THR A 95 -4.13 -17.91 6.83
C THR A 95 -2.79 -17.25 6.57
N PRO A 96 -2.71 -15.97 6.12
CA PRO A 96 -1.43 -15.32 5.89
C PRO A 96 -0.51 -15.37 7.12
N ASP A 97 0.73 -15.83 6.94
CA ASP A 97 1.70 -15.94 8.03
C ASP A 97 2.35 -14.58 8.32
N TRP A 98 1.70 -13.81 9.19
CA TRP A 98 2.17 -12.48 9.59
C TRP A 98 3.52 -12.53 10.33
N ASN A 99 3.73 -13.54 11.17
CA ASN A 99 4.97 -13.69 11.94
C ASN A 99 6.17 -13.93 11.02
N TYR A 100 5.96 -14.71 9.95
CA TYR A 100 6.96 -14.88 8.91
C TYR A 100 7.27 -13.55 8.21
N MET A 101 6.24 -12.80 7.80
CA MET A 101 6.42 -11.52 7.09
C MET A 101 7.21 -10.51 7.94
N GLU A 102 6.92 -10.43 9.24
CA GLU A 102 7.65 -9.57 10.19
C GLU A 102 9.13 -9.97 10.25
N ARG A 103 9.40 -11.24 10.54
CA ARG A 103 10.76 -11.77 10.67
C ARG A 103 11.57 -11.75 9.37
N TYR A 104 10.92 -11.68 8.21
CA TYR A 104 11.61 -11.64 6.92
C TYR A 104 12.34 -10.31 6.71
N ILE A 105 11.78 -9.21 7.21
CA ILE A 105 12.35 -7.86 7.04
C ILE A 105 13.45 -7.60 8.07
N ASP A 106 13.37 -8.22 9.25
CA ASP A 106 14.38 -8.07 10.31
C ASP A 106 15.70 -8.84 10.04
N ARG A 107 15.75 -9.65 8.97
CA ARG A 107 16.94 -10.42 8.55
C ARG A 107 17.78 -9.65 7.56
#